data_AF-S7W6V6-F1
#
_entry.id   AF-S7W6V6-F1
#
_cell.length_a   1.000
_cell.length_b   1.000
_cell.length_c   1.000
_cell.angle_alpha   90.00
_cell.angle_beta   90.00
_cell.angle_gamma   90.00
#
_symmetry.space_group_name_H-M   'P 1'
#
loop_
_entity.id
_entity.type
_entity.pdbx_description
1 polymer ?
#
loop_
_entity_poly.entity_id
_entity_poly.type
_entity_poly.pdbx_seq_one_letter_code
_entity_poly.pdbx_strand_id
1 'polypeptide(L)'
;MTSFDKKITKGDEQIKEDLRLIYTFNVFLFLEITTFGLALFFASSYKNSFIYIAFGLSIVIGNYIICDAINTHNTFQLINYFFLYTFSLINTWLDGLTERGLYFSFKIAFGVIFTLRGVYTLYKINDLYRIYSFSYYKKIGGDKKLQGKFNFNFRCQ
;
A
#
# COMPACT_ATOMS: atom_id res chain seq x y z
N MET A 1 -38.38 -0.97 -1.89
CA MET A 1 -36.96 -0.71 -1.57
C MET A 1 -36.56 0.58 -2.27
N THR A 2 -36.49 1.68 -1.52
CA THR A 2 -36.36 3.03 -2.10
C THR A 2 -34.90 3.31 -2.51
N SER A 3 -34.68 4.33 -3.33
CA SER A 3 -33.33 4.73 -3.79
C SER A 3 -32.39 5.16 -2.64
N PHE A 4 -32.96 5.45 -1.47
CA PHE A 4 -32.26 5.79 -0.24
C PHE A 4 -31.59 4.55 0.40
N ASP A 5 -32.32 3.43 0.49
CA ASP A 5 -31.80 2.16 1.02
C ASP A 5 -30.60 1.64 0.22
N LYS A 6 -30.62 1.80 -1.11
CA LYS A 6 -29.53 1.42 -2.02
C LYS A 6 -28.27 2.29 -1.87
N LYS A 7 -28.39 3.52 -1.36
CA LYS A 7 -27.26 4.43 -1.15
C LYS A 7 -26.52 4.11 0.15
N ILE A 8 -27.27 3.71 1.18
CA ILE A 8 -26.74 3.31 2.49
C ILE A 8 -25.95 2.01 2.35
N THR A 9 -26.53 1.00 1.68
CA THR A 9 -25.85 -0.31 1.45
C THR A 9 -24.54 -0.17 0.67
N LYS A 10 -24.47 0.72 -0.34
CA LYS A 10 -23.24 0.97 -1.09
C LYS A 10 -22.15 1.69 -0.29
N GLY A 11 -22.53 2.56 0.65
CA GLY A 11 -21.57 3.21 1.54
C GLY A 11 -20.93 2.21 2.50
N ASP A 12 -21.75 1.32 3.07
CA ASP A 12 -21.30 0.30 4.01
C ASP A 12 -20.40 -0.77 3.35
N GLU A 13 -20.66 -1.11 2.08
CA GLU A 13 -19.80 -2.01 1.31
C GLU A 13 -18.42 -1.41 1.03
N GLN A 14 -18.35 -0.12 0.68
CA GLN A 14 -17.08 0.58 0.45
C GLN A 14 -16.24 0.64 1.73
N ILE A 15 -16.85 0.98 2.87
CA ILE A 15 -16.15 1.04 4.16
C ILE A 15 -15.58 -0.32 4.53
N LYS A 16 -16.32 -1.41 4.29
CA LYS A 16 -15.82 -2.77 4.53
C LYS A 16 -14.64 -3.13 3.64
N GLU A 17 -14.66 -2.73 2.36
CA GLU A 17 -13.54 -2.96 1.45
C GLU A 17 -12.30 -2.15 1.87
N ASP A 18 -12.46 -0.87 2.21
CA ASP A 18 -11.39 -0.01 2.68
C ASP A 18 -10.74 -0.58 3.96
N LEU A 19 -11.54 -1.03 4.93
CA LEU A 19 -11.05 -1.70 6.14
C LEU A 19 -10.29 -2.99 5.83
N ARG A 20 -10.78 -3.80 4.87
CA ARG A 20 -10.12 -5.03 4.45
C ARG A 20 -8.76 -4.74 3.80
N LEU A 21 -8.66 -3.67 3.00
CA LEU A 21 -7.40 -3.23 2.40
C LEU A 21 -6.41 -2.79 3.46
N ILE A 22 -6.84 -1.93 4.40
CA ILE A 22 -6.00 -1.47 5.52
C ILE A 22 -5.48 -2.66 6.34
N TYR A 23 -6.36 -3.62 6.67
CA TYR A 23 -5.96 -4.82 7.39
C TYR A 23 -4.91 -5.62 6.62
N THR A 24 -5.11 -5.81 5.32
CA THR A 24 -4.16 -6.53 4.45
C THR A 24 -2.79 -5.85 4.43
N PHE A 25 -2.75 -4.52 4.28
CA PHE A 25 -1.48 -3.77 4.32
C PHE A 25 -0.78 -3.86 5.68
N ASN A 26 -1.52 -3.84 6.78
CA ASN A 26 -0.96 -4.01 8.12
C ASN A 26 -0.40 -5.43 8.35
N VAL A 27 -1.02 -6.47 7.79
CA VAL A 27 -0.46 -7.84 7.83
C VAL A 27 0.86 -7.90 7.07
N PHE A 28 0.94 -7.31 5.87
CA PHE A 28 2.21 -7.21 5.14
C PHE A 28 3.26 -6.44 5.93
N LEU A 29 2.92 -5.29 6.50
CA LEU A 29 3.84 -4.50 7.34
C LEU A 29 4.38 -5.32 8.52
N PHE A 30 3.51 -6.08 9.19
CA PHE A 30 3.92 -6.91 10.33
C PHE A 30 4.92 -7.99 9.90
N LEU A 31 4.66 -8.66 8.77
CA LEU A 31 5.58 -9.66 8.20
C LEU A 31 6.91 -9.02 7.78
N GLU A 32 6.86 -7.84 7.16
CA GLU A 32 8.03 -7.07 6.73
C GLU A 32 8.91 -6.67 7.92
N ILE A 33 8.33 -6.07 8.97
CA ILE A 33 9.07 -5.67 10.18
C ILE A 33 9.68 -6.90 10.86
N THR A 34 8.92 -7.99 10.95
CA THR A 34 9.39 -9.22 11.62
C THR A 34 10.56 -9.84 10.85
N THR A 35 10.43 -10.00 9.54
CA THR A 35 11.51 -10.58 8.71
C THR A 35 12.72 -9.66 8.61
N PHE A 36 12.51 -8.35 8.52
CA PHE A 36 13.59 -7.36 8.56
C PHE A 36 14.33 -7.36 9.91
N GLY A 37 13.59 -7.39 11.02
CA GLY A 37 14.16 -7.48 12.37
C GLY A 37 14.95 -8.77 12.59
N LEU A 38 14.44 -9.91 12.12
CA LEU A 38 15.16 -11.18 12.16
C LEU A 38 16.40 -11.17 11.27
N ALA A 39 16.33 -10.58 10.08
CA ALA A 39 17.50 -10.41 9.23
C ALA A 39 18.58 -9.60 9.96
N LEU A 40 18.23 -8.44 10.53
CA LEU A 40 19.16 -7.62 11.30
C LEU A 40 19.74 -8.34 12.53
N PHE A 41 18.92 -9.14 13.24
CA PHE A 41 19.39 -9.90 14.41
C PHE A 41 20.51 -10.88 14.07
N PHE A 42 20.46 -11.52 12.89
CA PHE A 42 21.49 -12.44 12.42
C PHE A 42 22.62 -11.75 11.60
N ALA A 43 22.60 -10.42 11.47
CA ALA A 43 23.63 -9.69 10.73
C ALA A 43 24.98 -9.75 11.48
N SER A 44 26.03 -10.11 10.75
CA SER A 44 27.36 -10.32 11.31
C SER A 44 28.11 -9.02 11.65
N SER A 45 27.72 -7.90 11.03
CA SER A 45 28.30 -6.59 11.32
C SER A 45 27.32 -5.44 11.06
N TYR A 46 27.04 -4.64 12.09
CA TYR A 46 26.22 -3.43 11.98
C TYR A 46 27.05 -2.27 11.40
N LYS A 47 27.37 -2.32 10.10
CA LYS A 47 28.24 -1.30 9.50
C LYS A 47 27.59 0.07 9.31
N ASN A 48 26.25 0.20 9.41
CA ASN A 48 25.53 1.48 9.36
C ASN A 48 24.13 1.41 10.01
N SER A 49 24.05 1.48 11.33
CA SER A 49 22.78 1.43 12.08
C SER A 49 21.77 2.51 11.65
N PHE A 50 22.23 3.71 11.33
CA PHE A 50 21.38 4.83 10.90
C PHE A 50 20.65 4.54 9.57
N ILE A 51 21.32 3.89 8.61
CA ILE A 51 20.73 3.56 7.31
C ILE A 51 19.61 2.54 7.49
N TYR A 52 19.83 1.50 8.30
CA TYR A 52 18.81 0.50 8.60
C TYR A 52 17.60 1.08 9.35
N ILE A 53 17.82 2.03 10.26
CA ILE A 53 16.74 2.74 10.95
C ILE A 53 15.94 3.59 9.95
N ALA A 54 16.62 4.38 9.11
CA ALA A 54 15.96 5.20 8.09
C ALA A 54 15.16 4.33 7.11
N PHE A 55 15.70 3.18 6.72
CA PHE A 55 15.02 2.20 5.88
C PHE A 55 13.79 1.62 6.57
N GLY A 56 13.90 1.12 7.79
CA GLY A 56 12.76 0.61 8.55
C GLY A 56 11.66 1.67 8.76
N LEU A 57 12.06 2.90 9.06
CA LEU A 57 11.15 4.04 9.20
C LEU A 57 10.41 4.34 7.88
N SER A 58 11.10 4.24 6.74
CA SER A 58 10.49 4.44 5.41
C SER A 58 9.38 3.44 5.12
N ILE A 59 9.53 2.19 5.56
CA ILE A 59 8.50 1.14 5.39
C ILE A 59 7.26 1.46 6.22
N VAL A 60 7.46 1.86 7.49
CA VAL A 60 6.37 2.22 8.40
C VAL A 60 5.63 3.47 7.90
N ILE A 61 6.37 4.50 7.49
CA ILE A 61 5.79 5.73 6.93
C ILE A 61 5.05 5.44 5.62
N GLY A 62 5.62 4.61 4.75
CA GLY A 62 4.95 4.16 3.53
C GLY A 62 3.61 3.49 3.85
N ASN A 63 3.58 2.60 4.85
CA ASN A 63 2.33 1.97 5.29
C ASN A 63 1.31 2.98 5.84
N TYR A 64 1.76 3.94 6.64
CA TYR A 64 0.90 5.01 7.13
C TYR A 64 0.28 5.81 5.99
N ILE A 65 1.08 6.20 4.99
CA ILE A 65 0.62 7.00 3.84
C ILE A 65 -0.42 6.25 3.02
N ILE A 66 -0.25 4.95 2.77
CA ILE A 66 -1.27 4.19 2.01
C ILE A 66 -2.55 4.00 2.80
N CYS A 67 -2.47 3.75 4.11
CA CYS A 67 -3.65 3.65 4.97
C CYS A 67 -4.40 4.98 5.04
N ASP A 68 -3.68 6.10 5.17
CA ASP A 68 -4.28 7.43 5.16
C ASP A 68 -4.88 7.78 3.79
N ALA A 69 -4.21 7.41 2.69
CA ALA A 69 -4.74 7.55 1.33
C ALA A 69 -6.06 6.80 1.16
N ILE A 70 -6.16 5.61 1.77
CA ILE A 70 -7.39 4.81 1.75
C ILE A 70 -8.48 5.47 2.56
N ASN A 71 -8.18 5.91 3.77
CA ASN A 71 -9.15 6.53 4.67
C ASN A 71 -9.68 7.87 4.14
N THR A 72 -8.82 8.67 3.51
CA THR A 72 -9.15 10.02 3.04
C THR A 72 -9.57 10.07 1.56
N HIS A 73 -9.48 8.94 0.85
CA HIS A 73 -9.65 8.81 -0.60
C HIS A 73 -8.81 9.85 -1.38
N ASN A 74 -7.53 9.97 -1.01
CA ASN A 74 -6.61 10.98 -1.53
C ASN A 74 -5.62 10.42 -2.56
N THR A 75 -5.79 10.82 -3.82
CA THR A 75 -4.94 10.41 -4.94
C THR A 75 -3.48 10.86 -4.81
N PHE A 76 -3.22 12.02 -4.18
CA PHE A 76 -1.86 12.53 -4.03
C PHE A 76 -1.03 11.69 -3.05
N GLN A 77 -1.65 11.24 -1.96
CA GLN A 77 -1.02 10.33 -1.00
C GLN A 77 -0.74 8.96 -1.63
N LEU A 78 -1.64 8.46 -2.48
CA LEU A 78 -1.43 7.21 -3.22
C LEU A 78 -0.21 7.29 -4.15
N ILE A 79 0.02 8.44 -4.79
CA ILE A 79 1.22 8.68 -5.62
C ILE A 79 2.48 8.76 -4.75
N ASN A 80 2.44 9.48 -3.62
CA ASN A 80 3.58 9.57 -2.69
C ASN A 80 3.98 8.21 -2.12
N TYR A 81 3.01 7.34 -1.84
CA TYR A 81 3.28 5.96 -1.46
C TYR A 81 4.12 5.24 -2.52
N PHE A 82 3.80 5.41 -3.80
CA PHE A 82 4.52 4.73 -4.89
C PHE A 82 6.00 5.14 -4.96
N PHE A 83 6.29 6.43 -4.77
CA PHE A 83 7.67 6.93 -4.73
C PHE A 83 8.44 6.34 -3.54
N LEU A 84 7.86 6.36 -2.34
CA LEU A 84 8.48 5.79 -1.15
C LEU A 84 8.68 4.28 -1.29
N TYR A 85 7.67 3.57 -1.77
CA TYR A 85 7.72 2.13 -1.97
C TYR A 85 8.82 1.73 -2.97
N THR A 86 8.94 2.44 -4.09
CA THR A 86 9.98 2.19 -5.09
C THR A 86 11.38 2.45 -4.52
N PHE A 87 11.54 3.53 -3.76
CA PHE A 87 12.80 3.82 -3.05
C PHE A 87 13.18 2.69 -2.08
N SER A 88 12.23 2.22 -1.27
CA SER A 88 12.47 1.10 -0.35
C SER A 88 12.75 -0.22 -1.09
N LEU A 89 12.08 -0.48 -2.22
CA LEU A 89 12.32 -1.65 -3.05
C LEU A 89 13.76 -1.68 -3.58
N ILE A 90 14.24 -0.54 -4.11
CA ILE A 90 15.62 -0.41 -4.60
C ILE A 90 16.62 -0.69 -3.47
N ASN A 91 16.44 -0.08 -2.30
CA ASN A 91 17.33 -0.28 -1.16
C ASN A 91 17.36 -1.73 -0.65
N THR A 92 16.25 -2.46 -0.76
CA THR A 92 16.16 -3.88 -0.35
C THR A 92 17.17 -4.74 -1.11
N TRP A 93 17.40 -4.43 -2.38
CA TRP A 93 18.26 -5.21 -3.28
C TRP A 93 19.65 -4.59 -3.49
N LEU A 94 19.85 -3.33 -3.07
CA LEU A 94 21.12 -2.63 -3.24
C LEU A 94 22.22 -3.15 -2.31
N ASP A 95 21.86 -3.58 -1.10
CA ASP A 95 22.82 -4.15 -0.15
C ASP A 95 23.25 -5.55 -0.61
N GLY A 96 24.56 -5.76 -0.78
CA GLY A 96 25.16 -6.91 -1.45
C GLY A 96 24.71 -8.30 -0.94
N LEU A 97 24.67 -9.26 -1.86
CA LEU A 97 24.40 -10.70 -1.65
C LEU A 97 25.58 -11.44 -0.99
N THR A 98 26.48 -10.72 -0.33
CA THR A 98 27.77 -11.25 0.14
C THR A 98 27.67 -12.01 1.47
N GLU A 99 26.64 -11.75 2.26
CA GLU A 99 26.40 -12.49 3.52
C GLU A 99 25.68 -13.81 3.26
N ARG A 100 26.13 -14.89 3.89
CA ARG A 100 25.56 -16.26 3.79
C ARG A 100 24.92 -16.67 5.13
N GLY A 101 23.96 -17.59 5.09
CA GLY A 101 23.33 -18.17 6.28
C GLY A 101 21.92 -17.63 6.58
N LEU A 102 21.57 -17.52 7.87
CA LEU A 102 20.23 -17.12 8.30
C LEU A 102 19.87 -15.68 7.92
N TYR A 103 20.83 -14.74 7.99
CA TYR A 103 20.65 -13.37 7.51
C TYR A 103 20.11 -13.34 6.07
N PHE A 104 20.77 -14.09 5.18
CA PHE A 104 20.39 -14.15 3.77
C PHE A 104 18.99 -14.74 3.56
N SER A 105 18.65 -15.77 4.32
CA SER A 105 17.34 -16.43 4.26
C SER A 105 16.22 -15.46 4.67
N PHE A 106 16.39 -14.73 5.77
CA PHE A 106 15.43 -13.73 6.22
C PHE A 106 15.38 -12.50 5.31
N LYS A 107 16.51 -12.09 4.71
CA LYS A 107 16.56 -11.01 3.72
C LYS A 107 15.81 -11.38 2.44
N ILE A 108 15.95 -12.60 1.94
CA ILE A 108 15.14 -13.10 0.82
C ILE A 108 13.67 -13.12 1.21
N ALA A 109 13.33 -13.66 2.38
CA ALA A 109 11.93 -13.70 2.85
C ALA A 109 11.34 -12.28 2.91
N PHE A 110 12.08 -11.32 3.46
CA PHE A 110 11.72 -9.90 3.46
C PHE A 110 11.51 -9.39 2.03
N GLY A 111 12.46 -9.59 1.12
CA GLY A 111 12.35 -9.16 -0.27
C GLY A 111 11.18 -9.77 -1.03
N VAL A 112 10.84 -11.04 -0.76
CA VAL A 112 9.67 -11.73 -1.33
C VAL A 112 8.38 -11.13 -0.79
N ILE A 113 8.26 -10.95 0.53
CA ILE A 113 7.07 -10.34 1.15
C ILE A 113 6.88 -8.91 0.63
N PHE A 114 7.97 -8.14 0.58
CA PHE A 114 7.96 -6.78 0.05
C PHE A 114 7.47 -6.80 -1.40
N THR A 115 8.07 -7.63 -2.27
CA THR A 115 7.67 -7.75 -3.68
C THR A 115 6.19 -8.16 -3.83
N LEU A 116 5.71 -9.12 -3.05
CA LEU A 116 4.30 -9.54 -3.06
C LEU A 116 3.37 -8.40 -2.68
N ARG A 117 3.74 -7.60 -1.66
CA ARG A 117 3.01 -6.38 -1.31
C ARG A 117 2.97 -5.40 -2.48
N GLY A 118 4.09 -5.18 -3.16
CA GLY A 118 4.15 -4.30 -4.34
C GLY A 118 3.24 -4.75 -5.47
N VAL A 119 3.25 -6.04 -5.80
CA VAL A 119 2.35 -6.62 -6.81
C VAL A 119 0.89 -6.46 -6.39
N TYR A 120 0.58 -6.72 -5.13
CA TYR A 120 -0.77 -6.52 -4.59
C TYR A 120 -1.21 -5.06 -4.67
N THR A 121 -0.33 -4.12 -4.31
CA THR A 121 -0.61 -2.69 -4.44
C THR A 121 -0.87 -2.33 -5.90
N LEU A 122 -0.01 -2.73 -6.83
CA LEU A 122 -0.18 -2.46 -8.26
C LEU A 122 -1.51 -3.01 -8.81
N TYR A 123 -1.92 -4.19 -8.37
CA TYR A 123 -3.22 -4.76 -8.74
C TYR A 123 -4.38 -3.87 -8.26
N LYS A 124 -4.32 -3.37 -7.02
CA LYS A 124 -5.38 -2.54 -6.43
C LYS A 124 -5.31 -1.05 -6.83
N ILE A 125 -4.14 -0.54 -7.19
CA ILE A 125 -3.94 0.91 -7.37
C ILE A 125 -4.77 1.48 -8.52
N ASN A 126 -5.02 0.70 -9.57
CA ASN A 126 -5.81 1.16 -10.71
C ASN A 126 -7.28 1.40 -10.31
N ASP A 127 -7.84 0.49 -9.51
CA ASP A 127 -9.18 0.64 -8.95
C ASP A 127 -9.25 1.81 -7.98
N LEU A 128 -8.28 1.92 -7.07
CA LEU A 128 -8.23 3.00 -6.08
C LEU A 128 -8.06 4.37 -6.73
N TYR A 129 -7.16 4.50 -7.71
CA TYR A 129 -6.93 5.75 -8.43
C TYR A 129 -8.22 6.23 -9.12
N ARG A 130 -8.96 5.30 -9.73
CA ARG A 130 -10.23 5.60 -10.39
C ARG A 130 -11.31 6.03 -9.39
N ILE A 131 -11.44 5.32 -8.27
CA ILE A 131 -12.41 5.65 -7.21
C ILE A 131 -12.08 7.03 -6.59
N TYR A 132 -10.81 7.27 -6.28
CA TYR A 132 -10.38 8.50 -5.58
C TYR A 132 -10.43 9.71 -6.49
N SER A 133 -10.04 9.57 -7.75
CA SER A 133 -10.18 10.63 -8.75
C SER A 133 -11.65 11.01 -8.97
N PHE A 134 -12.57 10.05 -8.92
CA PHE A 134 -14.01 10.31 -8.99
C PHE A 134 -14.55 10.99 -7.73
N SER A 135 -14.11 10.56 -6.54
CA SER A 135 -14.44 11.23 -5.28
C SER A 135 -13.93 12.67 -5.26
N TYR A 136 -12.73 12.92 -5.76
CA TYR A 136 -12.15 14.25 -5.90
C TYR A 136 -12.92 15.12 -6.90
N TYR A 137 -13.26 14.57 -8.08
CA TYR A 137 -14.09 15.25 -9.09
C TYR A 137 -15.47 15.66 -8.55
N LYS A 138 -16.10 14.81 -7.73
CA LYS A 138 -17.35 15.14 -7.04
C LYS A 138 -17.17 16.29 -6.05
N LYS A 139 -16.07 16.32 -5.28
CA LYS A 139 -15.80 17.39 -4.30
C LYS A 139 -15.61 18.76 -4.95
N ILE A 140 -15.10 18.83 -6.17
CA ILE A 140 -14.85 20.10 -6.89
C ILE A 140 -16.10 20.60 -7.67
N GLY A 141 -17.20 19.85 -7.65
CA GLY A 141 -18.44 20.26 -8.35
C GLY A 141 -18.41 19.98 -9.85
N GLY A 142 -17.73 18.92 -10.28
CA GLY A 142 -17.66 18.51 -11.68
C GLY A 142 -19.03 18.23 -12.33
N ASP A 143 -19.10 18.45 -13.65
CA ASP A 143 -20.31 18.43 -14.49
C ASP A 143 -21.14 17.13 -14.31
N LYS A 144 -22.45 17.30 -14.07
CA LYS A 144 -23.42 16.21 -13.83
C LYS A 144 -23.52 15.24 -15.00
N LYS A 145 -23.18 15.66 -16.23
CA LYS A 145 -23.16 14.79 -17.43
C LYS A 145 -22.11 13.68 -17.37
N LEU A 146 -20.98 13.89 -16.68
CA LEU A 146 -19.93 12.88 -16.54
C LEU A 146 -20.22 11.86 -15.42
N GLN A 147 -21.08 12.21 -14.46
CA GLN A 147 -21.48 11.31 -13.37
C GLN A 147 -22.20 10.04 -13.86
N GLY A 148 -22.86 10.11 -15.02
CA GLY A 148 -23.54 8.96 -15.65
C GLY A 148 -22.63 8.03 -16.45
N LYS A 149 -21.58 8.57 -17.09
CA LYS A 149 -20.67 7.76 -17.95
C LYS A 149 -19.65 6.96 -17.15
N PHE A 150 -19.16 7.47 -16.02
CA PHE A 150 -18.27 6.72 -15.13
C PHE A 150 -18.99 5.62 -14.34
N ASN A 151 -20.31 5.77 -14.12
CA ASN A 151 -21.15 4.72 -13.52
C ASN A 151 -21.31 3.47 -14.42
N PHE A 152 -20.96 3.56 -15.71
CA PHE A 152 -21.17 2.46 -16.65
C PHE A 152 -20.12 1.34 -16.57
N ASN A 153 -19.05 1.51 -15.78
CA ASN A 153 -18.04 0.48 -15.53
C ASN A 153 -17.98 0.07 -14.05
N PHE A 154 -19.11 0.10 -13.34
CA PHE A 154 -19.34 -0.63 -12.08
C PHE A 154 -20.07 -1.98 -12.32
N ARG A 155 -20.11 -2.43 -13.57
CA ARG A 155 -20.58 -3.77 -13.94
C ARG A 155 -19.42 -4.55 -14.55
N CYS A 156 -19.19 -5.73 -13.97
CA CYS A 156 -18.36 -6.83 -14.45
C CYS A 156 -16.84 -6.67 -14.23
N GLN A 157 -16.36 -7.14 -13.07
CA GLN A 157 -16.06 -8.56 -12.87
C GLN A 157 -16.38 -8.95 -11.43
#